data_AF-A0A1G7Q2C8-F1
#
_entry.id   AF-A0A1G7Q2C8-F1
#
_cell.length_a   1.000
_cell.length_b   1.000
_cell.length_c   1.000
_cell.angle_alpha   90.00
_cell.angle_beta   90.00
_cell.angle_gamma   90.00
#
_symmetry.space_group_name_H-M   'P 1'
#
loop_
_entity.id
_entity.type
_entity.pdbx_description
1 polymer ?
#
loop_
_entity_poly.entity_id
_entity_poly.type
_entity_poly.pdbx_seq_one_letter_code
_entity_poly.pdbx_strand_id
1 'polypeptide(L)'
;MVRQKSTIPYYTDINTFLASIPSPGRTINPLFYCLRLKKLERPAEIYKPPFKRSFYFFALFVNSGNAQINYGDKTVTNPEAYLVFHSPDLVYSFSHDETLEGYVIYFKSECFSFFKPDLHEEFPFFNRLYTNLFKLDQASFQTLAPHFEDVVASYERSGAESHMEARARLLALFYYMKVFAAERKKITRFATPQCRLPWN
;
A
#
# COMPACT_ATOMS: atom_id res chain seq x y z
N MET A 1 17.97 -35.39 2.32
CA MET A 1 17.01 -34.27 2.46
C MET A 1 17.05 -33.45 1.18
N VAL A 2 16.00 -33.53 0.37
CA VAL A 2 15.87 -32.70 -0.84
C VAL A 2 15.43 -31.31 -0.37
N ARG A 3 16.27 -30.29 -0.55
CA ARG A 3 15.84 -28.88 -0.42
C ARG A 3 14.78 -28.64 -1.48
N GLN A 4 13.50 -28.64 -1.10
CA GLN A 4 12.44 -28.12 -1.98
C GLN A 4 12.83 -26.69 -2.35
N LYS A 5 13.05 -26.43 -3.65
CA LYS A 5 13.14 -25.07 -4.16
C LYS A 5 11.79 -24.42 -3.89
N SER A 6 11.68 -23.61 -2.84
CA SER A 6 10.47 -22.83 -2.58
C SER A 6 10.37 -21.76 -3.66
N THR A 7 9.56 -22.01 -4.68
CA THR A 7 9.22 -20.99 -5.68
C THR A 7 8.38 -19.92 -4.98
N ILE A 8 8.86 -18.68 -4.96
CA ILE A 8 8.10 -17.54 -4.41
C ILE A 8 6.82 -17.38 -5.26
N PRO A 9 5.61 -17.46 -4.67
CA PRO A 9 4.36 -17.30 -5.40
C PRO A 9 4.31 -15.94 -6.13
N TYR A 10 3.79 -15.96 -7.36
CA TYR A 10 3.59 -14.77 -8.18
C TYR A 10 2.13 -14.66 -8.61
N TYR A 11 1.45 -13.61 -8.16
CA TYR A 11 0.04 -13.38 -8.46
C TYR A 11 -0.11 -12.35 -9.58
N THR A 12 -0.70 -12.76 -10.71
CA THR A 12 -0.94 -11.88 -11.86
C THR A 12 -2.36 -11.32 -11.91
N ASP A 13 -3.24 -11.86 -11.06
CA ASP A 13 -4.64 -11.52 -10.93
C ASP A 13 -4.97 -11.12 -9.47
N ILE A 14 -5.79 -10.08 -9.31
CA ILE A 14 -6.15 -9.52 -8.01
C ILE A 14 -6.95 -10.55 -7.22
N ASN A 15 -7.95 -11.19 -7.82
CA ASN A 15 -8.81 -12.14 -7.11
C ASN A 15 -8.06 -13.40 -6.67
N THR A 16 -7.11 -13.88 -7.47
CA THR A 16 -6.23 -15.01 -7.14
C THR A 16 -5.37 -14.68 -5.93
N PHE A 17 -4.83 -13.45 -5.85
CA PHE A 17 -4.13 -12.99 -4.64
C PHE A 17 -5.07 -12.91 -3.44
N LEU A 18 -6.26 -12.29 -3.59
CA LEU A 18 -7.24 -12.17 -2.50
C LEU A 18 -7.73 -13.53 -1.99
N ALA A 19 -7.80 -14.54 -2.86
CA ALA A 19 -8.12 -15.92 -2.47
C ALA A 19 -7.02 -16.62 -1.67
N SER A 20 -5.78 -16.11 -1.71
CA SER A 20 -4.66 -16.64 -0.94
C SER A 20 -4.54 -16.07 0.48
N ILE A 21 -5.40 -15.12 0.83
CA ILE A 21 -5.47 -14.49 2.16
C ILE A 21 -6.91 -14.53 2.69
N PRO A 22 -7.13 -14.34 4.00
CA PRO A 22 -8.47 -14.23 4.59
C PRO A 22 -9.15 -12.90 4.23
N SER A 23 -9.35 -12.63 2.93
CA SER A 23 -10.00 -11.41 2.45
C SER A 23 -11.49 -11.67 2.16
N PRO A 24 -12.42 -10.86 2.72
CA PRO A 24 -13.85 -11.05 2.54
C PRO A 24 -14.36 -10.65 1.15
N GLY A 25 -13.58 -9.88 0.39
CA GLY A 25 -14.03 -9.26 -0.86
C GLY A 25 -13.35 -9.81 -2.10
N ARG A 26 -14.06 -9.78 -3.23
CA ARG A 26 -13.55 -10.01 -4.57
C ARG A 26 -14.01 -8.88 -5.48
N THR A 27 -13.30 -8.66 -6.57
CA THR A 27 -13.62 -7.63 -7.57
C THR A 27 -14.08 -8.28 -8.87
N ILE A 28 -15.04 -7.66 -9.56
CA ILE A 28 -15.34 -8.01 -10.95
C ILE A 28 -14.49 -7.18 -11.95
N ASN A 29 -13.83 -6.13 -11.46
CA ASN A 29 -12.92 -5.31 -12.26
C ASN A 29 -11.48 -5.82 -12.09
N PRO A 30 -10.87 -6.41 -13.13
CA PRO A 30 -9.55 -7.03 -13.03
C PRO A 30 -8.39 -6.01 -12.99
N LEU A 31 -8.68 -4.74 -13.26
CA LEU A 31 -7.68 -3.67 -13.32
C LEU A 31 -7.64 -2.82 -12.05
N PHE A 32 -8.72 -2.83 -11.26
CA PHE A 32 -8.89 -1.88 -10.16
C PHE A 32 -9.79 -2.43 -9.06
N TYR A 33 -9.31 -2.37 -7.82
CA TYR A 33 -10.06 -2.78 -6.64
C TYR A 33 -9.72 -1.93 -5.42
N CYS A 34 -10.75 -1.42 -4.75
CA CYS A 34 -10.63 -0.69 -3.49
C CYS A 34 -11.31 -1.47 -2.37
N LEU A 35 -10.71 -1.42 -1.18
CA LEU A 35 -11.23 -2.07 0.01
C LEU A 35 -11.05 -1.16 1.22
N ARG A 36 -12.11 -1.01 2.01
CA ARG A 36 -12.04 -0.47 3.38
C ARG A 36 -11.81 -1.63 4.34
N LEU A 37 -10.69 -1.62 5.05
CA LEU A 37 -10.43 -2.55 6.14
C LEU A 37 -11.07 -2.02 7.42
N LYS A 38 -11.84 -2.88 8.05
CA LYS A 38 -12.43 -2.65 9.37
C LYS A 38 -11.82 -3.64 10.35
N LYS A 39 -11.69 -3.21 11.59
CA LYS A 39 -11.29 -4.08 12.71
C LYS A 39 -12.23 -5.29 12.77
N LEU A 40 -11.65 -6.48 12.86
CA LEU A 40 -12.43 -7.71 13.02
C LEU A 40 -12.76 -7.94 14.50
N GLU A 41 -13.95 -8.48 14.77
CA GLU A 41 -14.43 -8.72 16.14
C GLU A 41 -13.67 -9.84 16.85
N ARG A 42 -13.06 -10.76 16.09
CA ARG A 42 -12.32 -11.92 16.62
C ARG A 42 -10.92 -11.96 15.99
N PRO A 43 -9.95 -11.23 16.54
CA PRO A 43 -8.68 -11.05 15.87
C PRO A 43 -7.87 -12.35 15.83
N ALA A 44 -7.60 -12.85 14.63
CA ALA A 44 -6.59 -13.87 14.37
C ALA A 44 -5.28 -13.23 13.89
N GLU A 45 -4.18 -13.97 13.98
CA GLU A 45 -2.94 -13.58 13.31
C GLU A 45 -3.05 -13.95 11.83
N ILE A 46 -2.92 -12.95 10.95
CA ILE A 46 -2.85 -13.17 9.51
C ILE A 46 -1.39 -13.15 9.11
N TYR A 47 -0.90 -14.29 8.63
CA TYR A 47 0.42 -14.41 8.04
C TYR A 47 0.35 -14.74 6.55
N LYS A 48 1.13 -14.01 5.75
CA LYS A 48 1.38 -14.32 4.35
C LYS A 48 2.89 -14.44 4.10
N PRO A 49 3.39 -15.65 3.75
CA PRO A 49 4.80 -15.84 3.41
C PRO A 49 5.18 -15.07 2.13
N PRO A 50 6.49 -14.84 1.90
CA PRO A 50 7.00 -14.07 0.76
C PRO A 50 6.32 -14.38 -0.56
N PHE A 51 5.90 -13.34 -1.26
CA PHE A 51 5.22 -13.42 -2.55
C PHE A 51 5.51 -12.18 -3.41
N LYS A 52 5.12 -12.25 -4.67
CA LYS A 52 5.15 -11.15 -5.64
C LYS A 52 3.78 -10.95 -6.28
N ARG A 53 3.52 -9.75 -6.80
CA ARG A 53 2.31 -9.40 -7.55
C ARG A 53 2.67 -8.69 -8.85
N SER A 54 1.92 -8.88 -9.92
CA SER A 54 2.09 -8.14 -11.19
C SER A 54 1.31 -6.82 -11.22
N PHE A 55 0.85 -6.35 -10.05
CA PHE A 55 -0.02 -5.19 -9.90
C PHE A 55 0.41 -4.38 -8.68
N TYR A 56 0.04 -3.11 -8.69
CA TYR A 56 0.40 -2.15 -7.66
C TYR A 56 -0.44 -2.37 -6.40
N PHE A 57 0.18 -2.05 -5.27
CA PHE A 57 -0.48 -1.99 -3.97
C PHE A 57 -0.20 -0.63 -3.35
N PHE A 58 -1.30 0.06 -3.01
CA PHE A 58 -1.29 1.36 -2.38
C PHE A 58 -2.23 1.31 -1.18
N ALA A 59 -1.73 1.61 0.01
CA ALA A 59 -2.54 1.50 1.21
C ALA A 59 -2.16 2.52 2.28
N LEU A 60 -3.17 2.87 3.06
CA LEU A 60 -3.05 3.68 4.26
C LEU A 60 -3.67 2.89 5.41
N PHE A 61 -2.90 2.67 6.46
CA PHE A 61 -3.33 1.88 7.60
C PHE A 61 -3.14 2.61 8.91
N VAL A 62 -3.94 2.22 9.90
CA VAL A 62 -3.90 2.65 11.29
C VAL A 62 -4.19 1.46 12.20
N ASN A 63 -3.88 1.60 13.49
CA ASN A 63 -4.15 0.58 14.51
C ASN A 63 -3.49 -0.76 14.17
N SER A 64 -2.25 -0.71 13.67
CA SER A 64 -1.58 -1.92 13.16
C SER A 64 -1.16 -2.92 14.23
N GLY A 65 -1.43 -2.63 15.51
CA GLY A 65 -1.20 -3.57 16.61
C GLY A 65 0.21 -4.16 16.59
N ASN A 66 0.27 -5.49 16.55
CA ASN A 66 1.50 -6.28 16.40
C ASN A 66 1.86 -6.57 14.93
N ALA A 67 1.70 -5.59 14.02
CA ALA A 67 2.08 -5.76 12.63
C ALA A 67 3.60 -5.86 12.46
N GLN A 68 4.04 -6.94 11.81
CA GLN A 68 5.37 -7.08 11.27
C GLN A 68 5.32 -7.18 9.75
N ILE A 69 5.91 -6.19 9.12
CA ILE A 69 5.79 -6.03 7.67
C ILE A 69 7.17 -6.06 7.06
N ASN A 70 7.40 -6.99 6.13
CA ASN A 70 8.70 -7.19 5.51
C ASN A 70 8.63 -6.86 4.01
N TYR A 71 9.36 -5.82 3.62
CA TYR A 71 9.51 -5.37 2.23
C TYR A 71 10.98 -5.51 1.81
N GLY A 72 11.30 -6.52 1.01
CA GLY A 72 12.69 -6.79 0.65
C GLY A 72 13.58 -7.00 1.90
N ASP A 73 14.49 -6.06 2.16
CA ASP A 73 15.43 -6.04 3.28
C ASP A 73 14.95 -5.21 4.49
N LYS A 74 13.78 -4.57 4.41
CA LYS A 74 13.24 -3.72 5.49
C LYS A 74 12.14 -4.42 6.25
N THR A 75 12.25 -4.37 7.58
CA THR A 75 11.18 -4.78 8.50
C THR A 75 10.62 -3.56 9.21
N VAL A 76 9.30 -3.43 9.21
CA VAL A 76 8.55 -2.43 9.98
C VAL A 76 7.74 -3.16 11.03
N THR A 77 7.96 -2.82 12.30
CA THR A 77 7.27 -3.41 13.45
C THR A 77 6.40 -2.37 14.14
N ASN A 78 5.16 -2.74 14.44
CA ASN A 78 4.18 -2.02 15.25
C ASN A 78 4.04 -0.51 14.94
N PRO A 79 3.88 -0.10 13.66
CA PRO A 79 3.62 1.30 13.35
C PRO A 79 2.23 1.74 13.84
N GLU A 80 2.11 2.90 14.48
CA GLU A 80 0.80 3.45 14.84
C GLU A 80 -0.09 3.62 13.59
N ALA A 81 0.45 4.29 12.58
CA ALA A 81 -0.11 4.37 11.24
C ALA A 81 1.00 4.32 10.18
N TYR A 82 0.66 3.91 8.96
CA TYR A 82 1.61 3.90 7.85
C TYR A 82 0.96 3.99 6.48
N LEU A 83 1.68 4.59 5.56
CA LEU A 83 1.35 4.73 4.14
C LEU A 83 2.36 3.94 3.32
N VAL A 84 1.89 3.13 2.38
CA VAL A 84 2.74 2.27 1.56
C VAL A 84 2.43 2.40 0.08
N PHE A 85 3.49 2.53 -0.71
CA PHE A 85 3.49 2.48 -2.17
C PHE A 85 4.36 1.31 -2.62
N HIS A 86 3.74 0.31 -3.24
CA HIS A 86 4.41 -0.92 -3.63
C HIS A 86 4.15 -1.22 -5.11
N SER A 87 5.24 -1.21 -5.89
CA SER A 87 5.21 -1.54 -7.32
C SER A 87 5.09 -3.05 -7.58
N PRO A 88 4.72 -3.45 -8.81
CA PRO A 88 4.80 -4.84 -9.24
C PRO A 88 6.18 -5.47 -9.05
N ASP A 89 6.21 -6.80 -9.00
CA ASP A 89 7.40 -7.66 -9.01
C ASP A 89 8.34 -7.58 -7.78
N LEU A 90 8.07 -6.64 -6.86
CA LEU A 90 8.73 -6.58 -5.57
C LEU A 90 8.26 -7.72 -4.65
N VAL A 91 9.20 -8.28 -3.88
CA VAL A 91 8.92 -9.34 -2.90
C VAL A 91 8.40 -8.72 -1.61
N TYR A 92 7.29 -9.27 -1.13
CA TYR A 92 6.58 -8.81 0.04
C TYR A 92 6.16 -9.97 0.93
N SER A 93 6.22 -9.80 2.25
CA SER A 93 5.56 -10.68 3.22
C SER A 93 5.06 -9.85 4.40
N PHE A 94 4.07 -10.38 5.10
CA PHE A 94 3.53 -9.71 6.27
C PHE A 94 2.98 -10.71 7.28
N SER A 95 3.08 -10.33 8.54
CA SER A 95 2.18 -10.76 9.60
C SER A 95 1.53 -9.52 10.22
N HIS A 96 0.26 -9.61 10.53
CA HIS A 96 -0.40 -8.61 11.36
C HIS A 96 -1.49 -9.26 12.19
N ASP A 97 -1.82 -8.65 13.31
CA ASP A 97 -3.08 -8.94 13.97
C ASP A 97 -4.24 -8.28 13.19
N GLU A 98 -5.43 -8.81 13.37
CA GLU A 98 -6.64 -8.32 12.70
C GLU A 98 -7.21 -7.03 13.32
N THR A 99 -6.38 -6.22 13.99
CA THR A 99 -6.75 -4.87 14.44
C THR A 99 -6.51 -3.80 13.37
N LEU A 100 -5.84 -4.15 12.28
CA LEU A 100 -5.51 -3.24 11.19
C LEU A 100 -6.76 -2.64 10.54
N GLU A 101 -6.83 -1.32 10.52
CA GLU A 101 -7.88 -0.55 9.87
C GLU A 101 -7.31 0.33 8.76
N GLY A 102 -8.15 0.71 7.81
CA GLY A 102 -7.80 1.70 6.79
C GLY A 102 -8.22 1.31 5.39
N TYR A 103 -7.36 1.60 4.42
CA TYR A 103 -7.70 1.60 3.00
C TYR A 103 -6.66 0.84 2.20
N VAL A 104 -7.14 -0.05 1.34
CA VAL A 104 -6.32 -0.82 0.42
C VAL A 104 -6.80 -0.59 -1.01
N ILE A 105 -5.85 -0.29 -1.88
CA ILE A 105 -6.10 -0.06 -3.30
C ILE A 105 -5.13 -0.93 -4.10
N TYR A 106 -5.71 -1.82 -4.91
CA TYR A 106 -4.99 -2.63 -5.91
C TYR A 106 -5.31 -2.11 -7.30
N PHE A 107 -4.30 -1.93 -8.12
CA PHE A 107 -4.51 -1.50 -9.50
C PHE A 107 -3.42 -2.00 -10.45
N LYS A 108 -3.76 -2.14 -11.73
CA LYS A 108 -2.80 -2.27 -12.84
C LYS A 108 -2.63 -0.93 -13.54
N SER A 109 -1.51 -0.65 -14.18
CA SER A 109 -1.26 0.65 -14.85
C SER A 109 -2.31 0.98 -15.91
N GLU A 110 -2.92 -0.02 -16.52
CA GLU A 110 -4.01 0.06 -17.50
C GLU A 110 -5.28 0.69 -16.90
N CYS A 111 -5.42 0.69 -15.57
CA CYS A 111 -6.39 1.50 -14.84
C CYS A 111 -6.23 3.01 -15.13
N PHE A 112 -5.12 3.44 -15.70
CA PHE A 112 -4.88 4.82 -16.10
C PHE A 112 -4.64 4.95 -17.61
N SER A 113 -5.22 4.08 -18.44
CA SER A 113 -5.10 4.18 -19.91
C SER A 113 -5.57 5.53 -20.50
N PHE A 114 -6.40 6.29 -19.78
CA PHE A 114 -6.82 7.65 -20.14
C PHE A 114 -5.79 8.73 -19.78
N PHE A 115 -4.81 8.40 -18.95
CA PHE A 115 -3.72 9.27 -18.52
C PHE A 115 -2.48 8.94 -19.37
N LYS A 116 -1.84 9.98 -19.92
CA LYS A 116 -0.78 9.82 -20.93
C LYS A 116 0.64 9.66 -20.37
N PRO A 117 1.07 10.36 -19.30
CA PRO A 117 2.41 10.17 -18.75
C PRO A 117 2.64 8.74 -18.24
N ASP A 118 3.89 8.28 -18.27
CA ASP A 118 4.26 7.03 -17.60
C ASP A 118 4.08 7.18 -16.08
N LEU A 119 3.45 6.18 -15.45
CA LEU A 119 3.11 6.24 -14.04
C LEU A 119 4.34 6.39 -13.15
N HIS A 120 5.47 5.73 -13.49
CA HIS A 120 6.68 5.79 -12.68
C HIS A 120 7.44 7.09 -12.88
N GLU A 121 7.41 7.66 -14.09
CA GLU A 121 7.96 8.98 -14.35
C GLU A 121 7.20 10.07 -13.59
N GLU A 122 5.87 10.02 -13.63
CA GLU A 122 5.05 11.02 -12.94
C GLU A 122 5.06 10.84 -11.43
N PHE A 123 5.00 9.59 -10.95
CA PHE A 123 4.84 9.23 -9.54
C PHE A 123 6.01 8.36 -9.04
N PRO A 124 7.21 8.94 -8.80
CA PRO A 124 8.42 8.21 -8.45
C PRO A 124 8.37 7.52 -7.07
N PHE A 125 7.29 7.71 -6.31
CA PHE A 125 7.02 6.95 -5.08
C PHE A 125 6.57 5.51 -5.36
N PHE A 126 6.13 5.18 -6.57
CA PHE A 126 6.05 3.79 -7.04
C PHE A 126 7.41 3.38 -7.62
N ASN A 127 8.35 3.04 -6.75
CA ASN A 127 9.70 2.69 -7.19
C ASN A 127 9.79 1.20 -7.58
N ARG A 128 10.43 0.91 -8.73
CA ARG A 128 10.56 -0.46 -9.27
C ARG A 128 11.55 -1.35 -8.51
N LEU A 129 12.41 -0.78 -7.68
CA LEU A 129 13.49 -1.47 -6.97
C LEU A 129 13.20 -1.64 -5.48
N TYR A 130 12.38 -0.78 -4.88
CA TYR A 130 12.08 -0.83 -3.45
C TYR A 130 10.70 -0.28 -3.12
N THR A 131 10.13 -0.72 -2.01
CA THR A 131 8.89 -0.19 -1.47
C THR A 131 9.12 1.14 -0.77
N ASN A 132 8.26 2.13 -1.03
CA ASN A 132 8.18 3.34 -0.21
C ASN A 132 7.16 3.14 0.89
N LEU A 133 7.61 3.22 2.14
CA LEU A 133 6.76 3.19 3.33
C LEU A 133 7.05 4.42 4.19
N PHE A 134 5.99 5.11 4.58
CA PHE A 134 6.05 6.26 5.48
C PHE A 134 5.36 5.88 6.78
N LYS A 135 6.09 5.91 7.89
CA LYS A 135 5.51 5.87 9.23
C LYS A 135 4.80 7.19 9.50
N LEU A 136 3.59 7.09 10.04
CA LEU A 136 2.70 8.21 10.32
C LEU A 136 2.29 8.17 11.78
N ASP A 137 1.96 9.34 12.31
CA ASP A 137 1.18 9.47 13.54
C ASP A 137 -0.32 9.47 13.22
N GLN A 138 -1.15 9.36 14.25
CA GLN A 138 -2.60 9.38 14.11
C GLN A 138 -3.12 10.65 13.43
N ALA A 139 -2.52 11.81 13.73
CA ALA A 139 -2.93 13.09 13.15
C ALA A 139 -2.70 13.11 11.62
N SER A 140 -1.55 12.64 11.15
CA SER A 140 -1.28 12.49 9.72
C SER A 140 -2.25 11.52 9.07
N PHE A 141 -2.56 10.39 9.73
CA PHE A 141 -3.57 9.46 9.22
C PHE A 141 -4.94 10.15 9.06
N GLN A 142 -5.41 10.89 10.06
CA GLN A 142 -6.69 11.59 10.02
C GLN A 142 -6.75 12.64 8.91
N THR A 143 -5.64 13.30 8.59
CA THR A 143 -5.57 14.22 7.44
C THR A 143 -5.65 13.49 6.11
N LEU A 144 -5.03 12.30 5.99
CA LEU A 144 -4.98 11.56 4.73
C LEU A 144 -6.24 10.72 4.47
N ALA A 145 -6.86 10.18 5.53
CA ALA A 145 -7.97 9.24 5.45
C ALA A 145 -9.15 9.73 4.59
N PRO A 146 -9.60 11.00 4.68
CA PRO A 146 -10.69 11.49 3.83
C PRO A 146 -10.41 11.36 2.33
N HIS A 147 -9.16 11.58 1.90
CA HIS A 147 -8.81 11.45 0.48
C HIS A 147 -8.87 10.01 -0.01
N PHE A 148 -8.51 9.04 0.85
CA PHE A 148 -8.68 7.62 0.54
C PHE A 148 -10.15 7.22 0.54
N GLU A 149 -10.90 7.69 1.54
CA GLU A 149 -12.34 7.47 1.68
C GLU A 149 -13.08 7.92 0.41
N ASP A 150 -12.74 9.08 -0.15
CA ASP A 150 -13.34 9.57 -1.41
C ASP A 150 -13.15 8.60 -2.59
N VAL A 151 -11.96 7.99 -2.71
CA VAL A 151 -11.68 6.99 -3.74
C VAL A 151 -12.47 5.71 -3.50
N VAL A 152 -12.47 5.20 -2.27
CA VAL A 152 -13.14 3.94 -1.92
C VAL A 152 -14.66 4.09 -2.01
N ALA A 153 -15.23 5.17 -1.49
CA ALA A 153 -16.66 5.44 -1.54
C ALA A 153 -17.15 5.63 -2.99
N SER A 154 -16.36 6.28 -3.85
CA SER A 154 -16.72 6.35 -5.28
C SER A 154 -16.62 4.99 -5.96
N TYR A 155 -15.63 4.16 -5.62
CA TYR A 155 -15.54 2.79 -6.12
C TYR A 155 -16.77 1.97 -5.73
N GLU A 156 -17.15 1.99 -4.45
CA GLU A 156 -18.30 1.25 -3.91
C GLU A 156 -19.63 1.68 -4.55
N ARG A 157 -19.76 2.95 -4.97
CA ARG A 157 -20.97 3.46 -5.64
C ARG A 157 -21.03 3.16 -7.15
N SER A 158 -19.91 2.86 -7.81
CA SER A 158 -19.81 2.83 -9.28
C SER A 158 -20.52 1.64 -9.96
N GLY A 159 -21.06 0.67 -9.21
CA GLY A 159 -21.72 -0.50 -9.78
C GLY A 159 -20.81 -1.30 -10.74
N ALA A 160 -21.39 -1.86 -11.82
CA ALA A 160 -20.66 -2.67 -12.81
C ALA A 160 -19.90 -1.85 -13.86
N GLU A 161 -19.90 -0.52 -13.77
CA GLU A 161 -19.16 0.34 -14.70
C GLU A 161 -17.64 0.25 -14.48
N SER A 162 -16.87 0.86 -15.38
CA SER A 162 -15.39 0.84 -15.36
C SER A 162 -14.72 1.51 -14.14
N HIS A 163 -15.50 1.94 -13.14
CA HIS A 163 -15.08 2.72 -11.97
C HIS A 163 -14.36 4.04 -12.34
N MET A 164 -14.72 4.67 -13.47
CA MET A 164 -13.99 5.84 -13.99
C MET A 164 -13.89 6.99 -12.99
N GLU A 165 -14.97 7.27 -12.25
CA GLU A 165 -15.01 8.30 -11.21
C GLU A 165 -13.96 8.05 -10.11
N ALA A 166 -13.88 6.80 -9.64
CA ALA A 166 -12.93 6.38 -8.63
C ALA A 166 -11.49 6.36 -9.15
N ARG A 167 -11.29 5.98 -10.42
CA ARG A 167 -9.99 6.04 -11.10
C ARG A 167 -9.48 7.47 -11.23
N ALA A 168 -10.35 8.42 -11.59
CA ALA A 168 -10.03 9.84 -11.64
C ALA A 168 -9.67 10.39 -10.26
N ARG A 169 -10.42 10.01 -9.22
CA ARG A 169 -10.08 10.37 -7.83
C ARG A 169 -8.77 9.78 -7.35
N LEU A 170 -8.47 8.53 -7.72
CA LEU A 170 -7.19 7.91 -7.38
C LEU A 170 -6.02 8.66 -8.03
N LEU A 171 -6.18 9.09 -9.29
CA LEU A 171 -5.17 9.91 -9.94
C LEU A 171 -4.97 11.25 -9.20
N ALA A 172 -6.06 11.91 -8.79
CA ALA A 172 -5.98 13.13 -7.99
C ALA A 172 -5.27 12.88 -6.64
N LEU A 173 -5.57 11.76 -5.98
CA LEU A 173 -4.89 11.32 -4.76
C LEU A 173 -3.38 11.09 -5.02
N PHE A 174 -2.97 10.53 -6.15
CA PHE A 174 -1.54 10.40 -6.48
C PHE A 174 -0.84 11.73 -6.63
N TYR A 175 -1.49 12.75 -7.23
CA TYR A 175 -0.92 14.10 -7.28
C TYR A 175 -0.80 14.72 -5.89
N TYR A 176 -1.80 14.54 -5.02
CA TYR A 176 -1.70 14.96 -3.62
C TYR A 176 -0.53 14.24 -2.91
N MET A 177 -0.40 12.93 -3.09
CA MET A 177 0.69 12.12 -2.53
C MET A 177 2.06 12.54 -3.05
N LYS A 178 2.16 13.01 -4.30
CA LYS A 178 3.41 13.53 -4.88
C LYS A 178 3.92 14.73 -4.09
N VAL A 179 3.03 15.65 -3.72
CA VAL A 179 3.36 16.80 -2.87
C VAL A 179 3.75 16.34 -1.48
N PHE A 180 2.91 15.51 -0.84
CA PHE A 180 3.16 14.95 0.49
C PHE A 180 4.52 14.24 0.60
N ALA A 181 4.85 13.37 -0.36
CA ALA A 181 6.10 12.63 -0.38
C ALA A 181 7.32 13.54 -0.60
N ALA A 182 7.18 14.60 -1.42
CA ALA A 182 8.23 15.58 -1.63
C ALA A 182 8.52 16.39 -0.36
N GLU A 183 7.50 16.82 0.37
CA GLU A 183 7.64 17.53 1.64
C GLU A 183 8.31 16.66 2.70
N ARG A 184 7.89 15.40 2.86
CA ARG A 184 8.54 14.50 3.81
C ARG A 184 9.99 14.20 3.47
N LYS A 185 10.35 14.06 2.19
CA LYS A 185 11.76 13.95 1.76
C LYS A 185 12.58 15.19 2.11
N LYS A 186 12.00 16.39 2.02
CA LYS A 186 12.67 17.63 2.47
C LYS A 186 12.91 17.59 3.98
N ILE A 187 11.90 17.25 4.78
CA ILE A 187 12.00 17.13 6.24
C ILE A 187 13.09 16.11 6.63
N THR A 188 13.16 14.96 5.96
CA THR A 188 14.20 13.95 6.24
C THR A 188 15.61 14.48 5.93
N ARG A 189 15.76 15.31 4.90
CA ARG A 189 17.04 15.94 4.53
C ARG A 189 17.48 17.02 5.54
N PHE A 190 16.55 17.78 6.10
CA PHE A 190 16.84 18.80 7.11
C PHE A 190 17.07 18.23 8.52
N ALA A 191 16.58 17.03 8.82
CA ALA A 191 16.77 16.35 10.11
C ALA A 191 18.19 15.78 10.35
N THR A 192 19.20 16.20 9.57
CA THR A 192 20.63 15.90 9.84
C THR A 192 21.42 17.21 9.79
N PRO A 193 21.90 17.69 10.95
CA PRO A 193 23.21 17.25 11.43
C PRO A 193 23.18 16.84 12.92
N GLN A 194 23.57 15.60 13.22
CA GLN A 194 24.08 15.32 14.55
C GLN A 194 25.43 16.03 14.68
N CYS A 195 25.46 17.12 15.45
CA CYS A 195 26.68 17.68 15.99
C CYS A 195 27.52 16.55 16.58
N ARG A 196 28.67 16.27 15.96
CA ARG A 196 29.77 15.61 16.66
C ARG A 196 30.19 16.56 17.77
N LEU A 197 29.86 16.22 19.01
CA LEU A 197 30.57 16.79 20.15
C LEU A 197 32.03 16.31 20.03
N PRO A 198 33.03 17.22 20.00
CA PRO A 198 34.40 16.83 20.20
C PRO A 198 34.55 16.45 21.68
N TRP A 199 35.00 15.23 21.93
CA TRP A 199 35.43 14.83 23.26
C TRP A 199 36.76 15.52 23.57
N ASN A 200 36.82 16.21 24.71
CA ASN A 200 38.04 16.65 25.38
C ASN A 200 38.82 15.46 25.93
#